data_AF-A0A2P8ND78-F1
#
_entry.id   AF-A0A2P8ND78-F1
#
_cell.length_a   1.000
_cell.length_b   1.000
_cell.length_c   1.000
_cell.angle_alpha   90.00
_cell.angle_beta   90.00
_cell.angle_gamma   90.00
#
_symmetry.space_group_name_H-M   'P 1'
#
loop_
_entity.id
_entity.type
_entity.pdbx_description
1 polymer ?
#
loop_
_entity_poly.entity_id
_entity_poly.type
_entity_poly.pdbx_seq_one_letter_code
_entity_poly.pdbx_strand_id
1 'polypeptide(L)'
;MHDARLDHRHLLAALSREQRRALTEKSDRPGIVRLCVHFGSIAGLGLLIAVRAPLWPLLMPIQGILIVFLFTLEHETIHGTAFRTGWLNQRVAQICGFLIAIPATWFRYFHFAHHRHTQDPRRDPELAAPKPESLGGYGLHVSGLPLWWSLAITLARNAAGRVDGDFVPGNARGRVVREARVTLALYGLLAGLSIAAGSDVLLFIWVIPAVVGQPFLRLYLLAEHGRCPFVANMLENTRTTYTNRLVRWIAWNMPYHAEHHAYPVVPFHKLPEFHALARAHLQVTENGYRRFHARYLAHLRG
;
A
#
# COMPACT_ATOMS: atom_id res chain seq x y z
N MET A 1 -5.32 24.98 30.84
CA MET A 1 -5.15 25.47 29.45
C MET A 1 -4.76 24.28 28.60
N HIS A 2 -5.70 23.71 27.84
CA HIS A 2 -5.36 22.69 26.84
C HIS A 2 -4.53 23.40 25.78
N ASP A 3 -3.24 23.08 25.70
CA ASP A 3 -2.42 23.41 24.54
C ASP A 3 -3.15 22.79 23.33
N ALA A 4 -3.81 23.63 22.54
CA ALA A 4 -4.58 23.19 21.39
C ALA A 4 -3.58 22.72 20.33
N ARG A 5 -3.10 21.47 20.48
CA ARG A 5 -2.14 20.88 19.57
C ARG A 5 -2.66 21.08 18.15
N LEU A 6 -1.85 21.70 17.30
CA LEU A 6 -2.19 22.00 15.92
C LEU A 6 -2.62 20.71 15.20
N ASP A 7 -3.91 20.65 14.86
CA ASP A 7 -4.49 19.62 14.01
C ASP A 7 -4.05 19.79 12.53
N HIS A 8 -4.06 18.71 11.74
CA HIS A 8 -3.76 18.73 10.30
C HIS A 8 -4.51 19.83 9.55
N ARG A 9 -5.76 20.13 9.93
CA ARG A 9 -6.55 21.21 9.29
C ARG A 9 -5.92 22.58 9.46
N HIS A 10 -5.34 22.86 10.63
CA HIS A 10 -4.65 24.13 10.88
C HIS A 10 -3.34 24.21 10.10
N LEU A 11 -2.57 23.12 10.06
CA LEU A 11 -1.37 23.02 9.21
C LEU A 11 -1.72 23.34 7.75
N LEU A 12 -2.77 22.72 7.22
CA LEU A 12 -3.21 22.99 5.86
C LEU A 12 -3.68 24.43 5.68
N ALA A 13 -4.49 24.96 6.61
CA ALA A 13 -4.97 26.34 6.59
C ALA A 13 -3.82 27.35 6.50
N ALA A 14 -2.71 27.09 7.19
CA ALA A 14 -1.52 27.94 7.21
C ALA A 14 -0.71 27.93 5.90
N LEU A 15 -0.90 26.95 5.01
CA LEU A 15 -0.19 26.91 3.72
C LEU A 15 -0.63 28.07 2.83
N SER A 16 0.35 28.81 2.33
CA SER A 16 0.12 29.86 1.33
C SER A 16 -0.47 29.29 0.04
N ARG A 17 -1.11 30.13 -0.76
CA ARG A 17 -1.65 29.72 -2.07
C ARG A 17 -0.57 29.15 -2.99
N GLU A 18 0.64 29.73 -2.94
CA GLU A 18 1.79 29.27 -3.71
C GLU A 18 2.26 27.89 -3.23
N GLN A 19 2.41 27.69 -1.92
CA GLN A 19 2.77 26.39 -1.34
C GLN A 19 1.74 25.31 -1.72
N ARG A 20 0.44 25.58 -1.60
CA ARG A 20 -0.60 24.62 -2.00
C ARG A 20 -0.51 24.25 -3.47
N ARG A 21 -0.29 25.25 -4.34
CA ARG A 21 -0.14 25.00 -5.78
C ARG A 21 1.10 24.15 -6.07
N ALA A 22 2.25 24.50 -5.48
CA ALA A 22 3.51 23.77 -5.68
C ALA A 22 3.42 22.33 -5.18
N LEU A 23 2.80 22.11 -4.01
CA LEU A 23 2.64 20.78 -3.41
C LEU A 23 1.64 19.89 -4.15
N THR A 24 0.68 20.46 -4.87
CA THR A 24 -0.36 19.68 -5.59
C THR A 24 -0.12 19.59 -7.09
N GLU A 25 0.99 20.17 -7.58
CA GLU A 25 1.37 20.08 -8.99
C GLU A 25 1.76 18.65 -9.36
N LYS A 26 1.00 18.05 -10.28
CA LYS A 26 1.24 16.70 -10.78
C LYS A 26 2.17 16.72 -11.98
N SER A 27 3.07 15.74 -12.06
CA SER A 27 3.97 15.54 -13.19
C SER A 27 4.05 14.07 -13.56
N ASP A 28 4.11 13.76 -14.86
CA ASP A 28 4.24 12.38 -15.34
C ASP A 28 5.68 11.85 -15.18
N ARG A 29 6.68 12.73 -15.32
CA ARG A 29 8.09 12.33 -15.43
C ARG A 29 8.61 11.57 -14.19
N PRO A 30 8.42 12.06 -12.95
CA PRO A 30 8.90 11.32 -11.77
C PRO A 30 8.24 9.95 -11.65
N GLY A 31 6.93 9.87 -11.94
CA GLY A 31 6.17 8.62 -11.92
C GLY A 31 6.65 7.63 -12.98
N ILE A 32 6.81 8.07 -14.23
CA ILE A 32 7.25 7.19 -15.34
C ILE A 32 8.64 6.62 -15.06
N VAL A 33 9.59 7.47 -14.64
CA VAL A 33 10.96 7.00 -14.32
C VAL A 33 10.93 5.95 -13.23
N ARG A 34 10.22 6.20 -12.12
CA ARG A 34 10.15 5.26 -11.00
C ARG A 34 9.41 3.97 -11.39
N LEU A 35 8.32 4.07 -12.15
CA LEU A 35 7.59 2.93 -12.69
C LEU A 35 8.48 2.06 -13.56
N CYS A 36 9.18 2.64 -14.54
CA CYS A 36 10.06 1.90 -15.44
C CYS A 36 11.19 1.18 -14.67
N VAL A 37 11.80 1.82 -13.66
CA VAL A 37 12.86 1.18 -12.87
C VAL A 37 12.30 0.10 -11.95
N HIS A 38 11.11 0.30 -11.36
CA HIS A 38 10.47 -0.70 -10.49
C HIS A 38 10.02 -1.94 -11.28
N PHE A 39 9.28 -1.76 -12.38
CA PHE A 39 8.88 -2.86 -13.26
C PHE A 39 10.08 -3.49 -13.98
N GLY A 40 11.06 -2.68 -14.39
CA GLY A 40 12.31 -3.16 -14.98
C GLY A 40 13.10 -4.05 -14.01
N SER A 41 13.15 -3.69 -12.73
CA SER A 41 13.76 -4.52 -11.69
C SER A 41 13.03 -5.86 -11.50
N ILE A 42 11.68 -5.84 -11.47
CA ILE A 42 10.85 -7.04 -11.37
C ILE A 42 11.06 -7.96 -12.58
N ALA A 43 11.09 -7.38 -13.79
CA ALA A 43 11.31 -8.14 -15.02
C ALA A 43 12.73 -8.71 -15.10
N GLY A 44 13.74 -7.91 -14.75
CA GLY A 44 15.15 -8.33 -14.76
C GLY A 44 15.42 -9.45 -13.76
N LEU A 45 14.98 -9.31 -12.52
CA LEU A 45 15.11 -10.38 -11.51
C LEU A 45 14.24 -11.59 -11.86
N GLY A 46 13.03 -11.38 -12.37
CA GLY A 46 12.16 -12.44 -12.88
C GLY A 46 12.83 -13.26 -13.98
N LEU A 47 13.53 -12.61 -14.91
CA LEU A 47 14.30 -13.29 -15.96
C LEU A 47 15.45 -14.11 -15.36
N LEU A 48 16.23 -13.54 -14.43
CA LEU A 48 17.31 -14.27 -13.76
C LEU A 48 16.80 -15.50 -12.99
N ILE A 49 15.62 -15.40 -12.37
CA ILE A 49 14.95 -16.53 -11.71
C ILE A 49 14.47 -17.56 -12.74
N ALA A 50 13.84 -17.11 -13.84
CA ALA A 50 13.32 -18.00 -14.88
C ALA A 50 14.42 -18.84 -15.54
N VAL A 51 15.58 -18.23 -15.83
CA VAL A 51 16.74 -18.94 -16.40
C VAL A 51 17.57 -19.69 -15.37
N ARG A 52 17.12 -19.72 -14.09
CA ARG A 52 17.81 -20.38 -12.97
C ARG A 52 19.27 -19.95 -12.82
N ALA A 53 19.54 -18.64 -12.96
CA ALA A 53 20.88 -18.08 -12.79
C ALA A 53 21.53 -18.49 -11.45
N PRO A 54 22.87 -18.45 -11.31
CA PRO A 54 23.52 -18.74 -10.04
C PRO A 54 22.88 -17.95 -8.88
N LEU A 55 22.61 -18.63 -7.78
CA LEU A 55 21.96 -18.06 -6.59
C LEU A 55 20.53 -17.55 -6.79
N TRP A 56 19.82 -17.95 -7.87
CA TRP A 56 18.44 -17.54 -8.11
C TRP A 56 17.48 -17.71 -6.92
N PRO A 57 17.59 -18.72 -6.02
CA PRO A 57 16.68 -18.81 -4.89
C PRO A 57 16.81 -17.62 -3.93
N LEU A 58 18.00 -17.01 -3.83
CA LEU A 58 18.25 -15.82 -3.01
C LEU A 58 17.65 -14.55 -3.63
N LEU A 59 17.32 -14.58 -4.92
CA LEU A 59 16.64 -13.46 -5.61
C LEU A 59 15.13 -13.45 -5.31
N MET A 60 14.52 -14.59 -4.95
CA MET A 60 13.08 -14.68 -4.72
C MET A 60 12.56 -13.75 -3.61
N PRO A 61 13.22 -13.58 -2.44
CA PRO A 61 12.79 -12.58 -1.47
C PRO A 61 12.85 -11.14 -2.00
N ILE A 62 13.87 -10.80 -2.80
CA ILE A 62 14.02 -9.45 -3.39
C ILE A 62 12.93 -9.21 -4.43
N GLN A 63 12.72 -10.19 -5.32
CA GLN A 63 11.64 -10.20 -6.29
C GLN A 63 10.28 -10.04 -5.59
N GLY A 64 10.09 -10.77 -4.50
CA GLY A 64 8.89 -10.73 -3.68
C GLY A 64 8.63 -9.35 -3.09
N ILE A 65 9.64 -8.75 -2.47
CA ILE A 65 9.57 -7.39 -1.93
C ILE A 65 9.18 -6.40 -3.04
N LEU A 66 9.81 -6.46 -4.21
CA LEU A 66 9.47 -5.58 -5.33
C LEU A 66 8.01 -5.76 -5.78
N ILE A 67 7.52 -7.00 -5.87
CA ILE A 67 6.15 -7.30 -6.26
C ILE A 67 5.15 -6.78 -5.22
N VAL A 68 5.30 -7.12 -3.93
CA VAL A 68 4.31 -6.73 -2.92
C VAL A 68 4.30 -5.22 -2.68
N PHE A 69 5.43 -4.52 -2.85
CA PHE A 69 5.48 -3.06 -2.77
C PHE A 69 4.86 -2.33 -3.96
N LEU A 70 4.43 -3.05 -5.03
CA LEU A 70 3.51 -2.48 -6.01
C LEU A 70 2.21 -1.98 -5.36
N PHE A 71 1.89 -2.45 -4.14
CA PHE A 71 0.86 -1.86 -3.28
C PHE A 71 0.98 -0.34 -3.16
N THR A 72 2.20 0.17 -2.94
CA THR A 72 2.42 1.62 -2.74
C THR A 72 2.25 2.43 -4.03
N LEU A 73 2.54 1.81 -5.18
CA LEU A 73 2.26 2.40 -6.48
C LEU A 73 0.77 2.36 -6.80
N GLU A 74 0.10 1.24 -6.55
CA GLU A 74 -1.35 1.15 -6.67
C GLU A 74 -2.03 2.21 -5.79
N HIS A 75 -1.58 2.34 -4.55
CA HIS A 75 -2.05 3.32 -3.56
C HIS A 75 -1.98 4.76 -4.10
N GLU A 76 -0.85 5.21 -4.62
CA GLU A 76 -0.72 6.55 -5.20
C GLU A 76 -1.55 6.72 -6.48
N THR A 77 -1.75 5.66 -7.25
CA THR A 77 -2.47 5.72 -8.52
C THR A 77 -4.00 5.67 -8.34
N ILE A 78 -4.53 5.03 -7.29
CA ILE A 78 -5.95 5.12 -6.95
C ILE A 78 -6.36 6.50 -6.45
N HIS A 79 -5.43 7.24 -5.83
CA HIS A 79 -5.57 8.68 -5.52
C HIS A 79 -5.50 9.56 -6.77
N GLY A 80 -4.94 9.03 -7.87
CA GLY A 80 -4.77 9.75 -9.12
C GLY A 80 -3.72 10.85 -9.04
N THR A 81 -2.74 10.70 -8.14
CA THR A 81 -1.69 11.70 -7.86
C THR A 81 -0.34 11.30 -8.45
N ALA A 82 -0.07 10.00 -8.65
CA ALA A 82 1.22 9.50 -9.16
C ALA A 82 1.60 10.09 -10.53
N PHE A 83 0.60 10.36 -11.39
CA PHE A 83 0.77 10.93 -12.72
C PHE A 83 -0.15 12.13 -12.93
N ARG A 84 0.26 13.08 -13.78
CA ARG A 84 -0.61 14.15 -14.29
C ARG A 84 -1.67 13.57 -15.24
N THR A 85 -1.29 12.56 -16.00
CA THR A 85 -2.14 11.89 -16.98
C THR A 85 -3.11 10.91 -16.29
N GLY A 86 -4.41 11.21 -16.33
CA GLY A 86 -5.43 10.46 -15.58
C GLY A 86 -5.57 8.98 -15.96
N TRP A 87 -5.50 8.64 -17.26
CA TRP A 87 -5.63 7.25 -17.70
C TRP A 87 -4.43 6.39 -17.28
N LEU A 88 -3.24 7.00 -17.15
CA LEU A 88 -2.03 6.31 -16.72
C LEU A 88 -2.18 5.83 -15.27
N ASN A 89 -2.69 6.69 -14.37
CA ASN A 89 -3.05 6.29 -13.01
C ASN A 89 -4.00 5.07 -13.02
N GLN A 90 -5.07 5.12 -13.81
CA GLN A 90 -6.05 4.03 -13.85
C GLN A 90 -5.46 2.70 -14.31
N ARG A 91 -4.64 2.72 -15.37
CA ARG A 91 -4.02 1.50 -15.92
C ARG A 91 -2.96 0.93 -15.00
N VAL A 92 -2.12 1.78 -14.42
CA VAL A 92 -1.09 1.34 -13.48
C VAL A 92 -1.74 0.75 -12.22
N ALA A 93 -2.80 1.37 -11.68
CA ALA A 93 -3.54 0.80 -10.56
C ALA A 93 -4.08 -0.60 -10.88
N GLN A 94 -4.72 -0.78 -12.05
CA GLN A 94 -5.25 -2.08 -12.48
C GLN A 94 -4.15 -3.15 -12.62
N ILE A 95 -3.00 -2.81 -13.20
CA ILE A 95 -1.88 -3.73 -13.39
C ILE A 95 -1.27 -4.11 -12.03
N CYS A 96 -0.96 -3.13 -11.19
CA CYS A 96 -0.42 -3.37 -9.85
C CYS A 96 -1.38 -4.22 -9.01
N GLY A 97 -2.66 -3.84 -8.99
CA GLY A 97 -3.70 -4.57 -8.29
C GLY A 97 -3.87 -6.02 -8.77
N PHE A 98 -3.78 -6.26 -10.08
CA PHE A 98 -3.74 -7.62 -10.62
C PHE A 98 -2.50 -8.41 -10.16
N LEU A 99 -1.32 -7.79 -10.11
CA LEU A 99 -0.09 -8.48 -9.70
C LEU A 99 -0.06 -8.82 -8.20
N ILE A 100 -0.81 -8.10 -7.37
CA ILE A 100 -0.84 -8.31 -5.90
C ILE A 100 -2.21 -8.77 -5.36
N ALA A 101 -3.12 -9.19 -6.24
CA ALA A 101 -4.47 -9.67 -5.91
C ALA A 101 -5.37 -8.67 -5.16
N ILE A 102 -5.19 -7.37 -5.42
CA ILE A 102 -5.98 -6.28 -4.87
C ILE A 102 -6.66 -5.54 -6.03
N PRO A 103 -7.92 -5.84 -6.40
CA PRO A 103 -8.58 -5.12 -7.49
C PRO A 103 -8.71 -3.62 -7.21
N ALA A 104 -8.15 -2.81 -8.12
CA ALA A 104 -8.00 -1.36 -7.96
C ALA A 104 -9.32 -0.62 -7.72
N THR A 105 -10.43 -1.04 -8.35
CA THR A 105 -11.72 -0.37 -8.18
C THR A 105 -12.24 -0.55 -6.76
N TRP A 106 -12.22 -1.78 -6.24
CA TRP A 106 -12.63 -2.07 -4.87
C TRP A 106 -11.69 -1.38 -3.87
N PHE A 107 -10.39 -1.50 -4.10
CA PHE A 107 -9.37 -0.92 -3.23
C PHE A 107 -9.48 0.60 -3.15
N ARG A 108 -9.79 1.29 -4.25
CA ARG A 108 -10.03 2.75 -4.23
C ARG A 108 -11.13 3.15 -3.25
N TYR A 109 -12.26 2.45 -3.25
CA TYR A 109 -13.38 2.76 -2.35
C TYR A 109 -13.07 2.39 -0.90
N PHE A 110 -12.47 1.22 -0.66
CA PHE A 110 -11.97 0.82 0.65
C PHE A 110 -11.01 1.86 1.22
N HIS A 111 -10.03 2.26 0.40
CA HIS A 111 -8.96 3.14 0.82
C HIS A 111 -9.41 4.59 1.02
N PHE A 112 -10.34 5.10 0.20
CA PHE A 112 -10.92 6.42 0.43
C PHE A 112 -11.80 6.47 1.69
N ALA A 113 -12.51 5.39 2.01
CA ALA A 113 -13.22 5.29 3.28
C ALA A 113 -12.24 5.28 4.46
N HIS A 114 -11.14 4.54 4.35
CA HIS A 114 -10.05 4.58 5.33
C HIS A 114 -9.45 5.98 5.49
N HIS A 115 -9.12 6.71 4.41
CA HIS A 115 -8.63 8.10 4.50
C HIS A 115 -9.63 9.04 5.18
N ARG A 116 -10.92 8.88 4.88
CA ARG A 116 -11.98 9.71 5.46
C ARG A 116 -12.20 9.43 6.95
N HIS A 117 -11.98 8.19 7.37
CA HIS A 117 -12.33 7.68 8.70
C HIS A 117 -11.13 7.07 9.42
N THR A 118 -9.91 7.50 9.12
CA THR A 118 -8.68 6.89 9.65
C THR A 118 -8.76 6.82 11.17
N GLN A 119 -8.58 5.62 11.72
CA GLN A 119 -8.61 5.36 13.15
C GLN A 119 -9.95 5.69 13.84
N ASP A 120 -11.07 5.73 13.10
CA ASP A 120 -12.42 5.70 13.66
C ASP A 120 -12.86 4.24 13.86
N PRO A 121 -13.00 3.75 15.11
CA PRO A 121 -13.27 2.33 15.38
C PRO A 121 -14.57 1.79 14.78
N ARG A 122 -15.50 2.67 14.38
CA ARG A 122 -16.80 2.27 13.82
C ARG A 122 -16.85 2.37 12.30
N ARG A 123 -15.96 3.14 11.68
CA ARG A 123 -16.08 3.54 10.27
C ARG A 123 -14.84 3.27 9.43
N ASP A 124 -13.68 3.08 10.05
CA ASP A 124 -12.46 2.70 9.34
C ASP A 124 -12.54 1.24 8.89
N PRO A 125 -12.61 0.93 7.58
CA PRO A 125 -12.66 -0.45 7.13
C PRO A 125 -11.33 -1.20 7.37
N GLU A 126 -10.21 -0.49 7.61
CA GLU A 126 -8.93 -1.14 7.97
C GLU A 126 -8.94 -1.73 9.38
N LEU A 127 -9.81 -1.20 10.26
CA LEU A 127 -9.96 -1.69 11.64
C LEU A 127 -10.90 -2.91 11.76
N ALA A 128 -11.52 -3.35 10.65
CA ALA A 128 -12.36 -4.56 10.64
C ALA A 128 -11.58 -5.83 11.05
N ALA A 129 -10.27 -5.84 10.86
CA ALA A 129 -9.37 -6.83 11.43
C ALA A 129 -8.49 -6.18 12.52
N PRO A 130 -8.49 -6.70 13.76
CA PRO A 130 -7.69 -6.10 14.82
C PRO A 130 -6.19 -6.21 14.52
N LYS A 131 -5.42 -5.23 15.00
CA LYS A 131 -3.96 -5.30 15.03
C LYS A 131 -3.52 -6.39 16.02
N PRO A 132 -2.33 -7.00 15.85
CA PRO A 132 -1.91 -8.11 16.71
C PRO A 132 -1.65 -7.67 18.15
N GLU A 133 -2.26 -8.38 19.11
CA GLU A 133 -2.17 -8.14 20.56
C GLU A 133 -1.43 -9.26 21.32
N SER A 134 -0.81 -10.21 20.62
CA SER A 134 0.02 -11.27 21.21
C SER A 134 1.20 -11.63 20.32
N LEU A 135 2.23 -12.29 20.85
CA LEU A 135 3.40 -12.73 20.06
C LEU A 135 2.99 -13.68 18.92
N GLY A 136 2.09 -14.63 19.20
CA GLY A 136 1.56 -15.53 18.18
C GLY A 136 0.75 -14.79 17.11
N GLY A 137 -0.11 -13.86 17.54
CA GLY A 137 -0.88 -13.00 16.63
C GLY A 137 0.02 -12.12 15.76
N TYR A 138 1.12 -11.60 16.31
CA TYR A 138 2.11 -10.82 15.58
C TYR A 138 2.81 -11.68 14.51
N GLY A 139 3.26 -12.89 14.87
CA GLY A 139 3.88 -13.82 13.93
C GLY A 139 2.94 -14.19 12.77
N LEU A 140 1.67 -14.49 13.09
CA LEU A 140 0.65 -14.78 12.08
C LEU A 140 0.37 -13.56 11.20
N HIS A 141 0.25 -12.36 11.78
CA HIS A 141 0.07 -11.12 11.04
C HIS A 141 1.22 -10.84 10.08
N VAL A 142 2.47 -10.96 10.56
CA VAL A 142 3.68 -10.74 9.77
C VAL A 142 3.85 -11.81 8.71
N SER A 143 3.38 -13.06 8.90
CA SER A 143 3.44 -14.07 7.83
C SER A 143 2.75 -13.63 6.53
N GLY A 144 1.76 -12.73 6.62
CA GLY A 144 0.98 -12.28 5.48
C GLY A 144 -0.08 -13.26 4.99
N LEU A 145 -0.07 -14.51 5.47
CA LEU A 145 -1.05 -15.54 5.10
C LEU A 145 -2.51 -15.11 5.35
N PRO A 146 -2.85 -14.46 6.49
CA PRO A 146 -4.21 -13.98 6.70
C PRO A 146 -4.64 -12.93 5.67
N LEU A 147 -3.71 -12.10 5.17
CA LEU A 147 -4.04 -11.13 4.14
C LEU A 147 -4.33 -11.82 2.81
N TRP A 148 -3.47 -12.74 2.37
CA TRP A 148 -3.70 -13.49 1.13
C TRP A 148 -5.03 -14.23 1.16
N TRP A 149 -5.36 -14.86 2.29
CA TRP A 149 -6.64 -15.51 2.51
C TRP A 149 -7.82 -14.53 2.42
N SER A 150 -7.73 -13.39 3.11
CA SER A 150 -8.76 -12.35 3.09
C SER A 150 -8.96 -11.76 1.68
N LEU A 151 -7.89 -11.52 0.92
CA LEU A 151 -7.94 -11.04 -0.46
C LEU A 151 -8.58 -12.08 -1.39
N ALA A 152 -8.22 -13.36 -1.24
CA ALA A 152 -8.83 -14.44 -2.02
C ALA A 152 -10.35 -14.55 -1.76
N ILE A 153 -10.78 -14.46 -0.49
CA ILE A 153 -12.20 -14.43 -0.12
C ILE A 153 -12.88 -13.20 -0.72
N THR A 154 -12.27 -12.02 -0.59
CA THR A 154 -12.82 -10.76 -1.11
C THR A 154 -13.01 -10.83 -2.62
N LEU A 155 -12.00 -11.33 -3.34
CA LEU A 155 -12.06 -11.56 -4.79
C LEU A 155 -13.20 -12.52 -5.17
N ALA A 156 -13.30 -13.67 -4.51
CA ALA A 156 -14.32 -14.66 -4.79
C ALA A 156 -15.74 -14.12 -4.51
N ARG A 157 -15.93 -13.42 -3.39
CA ARG A 157 -17.21 -12.81 -3.02
C ARG A 157 -17.62 -11.70 -3.98
N ASN A 158 -16.69 -10.80 -4.32
CA ASN A 158 -16.91 -9.76 -5.32
C ASN A 158 -17.28 -10.37 -6.68
N ALA A 159 -16.58 -11.43 -7.13
CA ALA A 159 -16.90 -12.11 -8.39
C ALA A 159 -18.30 -12.77 -8.37
N ALA A 160 -18.73 -13.26 -7.20
CA ALA A 160 -20.07 -13.81 -6.96
C ALA A 160 -21.17 -12.74 -6.81
N GLY A 161 -20.85 -11.45 -6.95
CA GLY A 161 -21.82 -10.36 -6.78
C GLY A 161 -22.04 -9.92 -5.33
N ARG A 162 -21.35 -10.54 -4.37
CA ARG A 162 -21.43 -10.24 -2.93
C ARG A 162 -20.38 -9.20 -2.57
N VAL A 163 -20.63 -7.95 -2.99
CA VAL A 163 -19.73 -6.83 -2.69
C VAL A 163 -20.00 -6.34 -1.27
N ASP A 164 -19.13 -6.72 -0.34
CA ASP A 164 -19.21 -6.31 1.06
C ASP A 164 -18.62 -4.90 1.27
N GLY A 165 -19.10 -4.22 2.31
CA GLY A 165 -18.64 -2.90 2.73
C GLY A 165 -19.52 -1.76 2.24
N ASP A 166 -20.02 -0.97 3.19
CA ASP A 166 -20.88 0.19 2.91
C ASP A 166 -20.13 1.35 2.20
N PHE A 167 -18.80 1.24 2.11
CA PHE A 167 -17.95 2.17 1.41
C PHE A 167 -17.99 2.04 -0.12
N VAL A 168 -18.50 0.93 -0.68
CA VAL A 168 -18.66 0.79 -2.14
C VAL A 168 -20.05 1.30 -2.56
N PRO A 169 -20.13 2.44 -3.28
CA PRO A 169 -21.42 2.99 -3.69
C PRO A 169 -22.11 2.07 -4.71
N GLY A 170 -23.45 2.06 -4.70
CA GLY A 170 -24.26 1.16 -5.52
C GLY A 170 -23.92 1.18 -7.01
N ASN A 171 -23.67 2.38 -7.56
CA ASN A 171 -23.28 2.56 -8.97
C ASN A 171 -21.87 2.02 -9.32
N ALA A 172 -21.04 1.69 -8.33
CA ALA A 172 -19.72 1.10 -8.54
C ALA A 172 -19.68 -0.41 -8.36
N ARG A 173 -20.69 -1.01 -7.71
CA ARG A 173 -20.72 -2.45 -7.42
C ARG A 173 -20.57 -3.30 -8.68
N GLY A 174 -21.28 -2.96 -9.76
CA GLY A 174 -21.15 -3.67 -11.04
C GLY A 174 -19.73 -3.65 -11.62
N ARG A 175 -18.99 -2.55 -11.43
CA ARG A 175 -17.58 -2.45 -11.86
C ARG A 175 -16.66 -3.32 -10.99
N VAL A 176 -16.87 -3.34 -9.68
CA VAL A 176 -16.13 -4.22 -8.75
C VAL A 176 -16.35 -5.70 -9.10
N VAL A 177 -17.61 -6.11 -9.34
CA VAL A 177 -17.94 -7.48 -9.74
C VAL A 177 -17.25 -7.86 -11.05
N ARG A 178 -17.33 -6.98 -12.05
CA ARG A 178 -16.69 -7.21 -13.36
C ARG A 178 -15.17 -7.32 -13.22
N GLU A 179 -14.54 -6.42 -12.49
CA GLU A 179 -13.09 -6.42 -12.26
C GLU A 179 -12.66 -7.72 -11.56
N ALA A 180 -13.34 -8.14 -10.50
CA ALA A 180 -13.05 -9.39 -9.81
C ALA A 180 -13.18 -10.63 -10.72
N ARG A 181 -14.22 -10.69 -11.56
CA ARG A 181 -14.40 -11.78 -12.54
C ARG A 181 -13.29 -11.81 -13.58
N VAL A 182 -12.91 -10.64 -14.11
CA VAL A 182 -11.80 -10.54 -15.08
C VAL A 182 -10.48 -10.97 -14.43
N THR A 183 -10.19 -10.51 -13.21
CA THR A 183 -8.99 -10.92 -12.47
C THR A 183 -8.94 -12.43 -12.27
N LEU A 184 -10.03 -13.07 -11.80
CA LEU A 184 -10.07 -14.52 -11.61
C LEU A 184 -9.98 -15.29 -12.94
N ALA A 185 -10.62 -14.81 -14.01
CA ALA A 185 -10.51 -15.41 -15.33
C ALA A 185 -9.08 -15.37 -15.87
N LEU A 186 -8.37 -14.25 -15.68
CA LEU A 186 -6.97 -14.10 -16.06
C LEU A 186 -6.04 -14.98 -15.23
N TYR A 187 -6.25 -15.09 -13.92
CA TYR A 187 -5.51 -16.04 -13.09
C TYR A 187 -5.75 -17.50 -13.53
N GLY A 188 -7.00 -17.87 -13.80
CA GLY A 188 -7.35 -19.19 -14.32
C GLY A 188 -6.72 -19.48 -15.68
N LEU A 189 -6.70 -18.50 -16.58
CA LEU A 189 -6.02 -18.60 -17.88
C LEU A 189 -4.51 -18.80 -17.70
N LEU A 190 -3.84 -17.98 -16.88
CA LEU A 190 -2.40 -18.11 -16.65
C LEU A 190 -2.04 -19.45 -16.01
N ALA A 191 -2.82 -19.91 -15.02
CA ALA A 191 -2.62 -21.22 -14.41
C ALA A 191 -2.84 -22.36 -15.43
N GLY A 192 -3.90 -22.29 -16.23
CA GLY A 192 -4.20 -23.27 -17.28
C GLY A 192 -3.10 -23.34 -18.34
N LEU A 193 -2.57 -22.19 -18.78
CA LEU A 193 -1.44 -22.12 -19.70
C LEU A 193 -0.16 -22.70 -19.10
N SER A 194 0.14 -22.41 -17.83
CA SER A 194 1.28 -22.99 -17.12
C SER A 194 1.18 -24.52 -17.04
N ILE A 195 0.01 -25.05 -16.71
CA ILE A 195 -0.23 -26.50 -16.64
C ILE A 195 -0.11 -27.14 -18.03
N ALA A 196 -0.76 -26.56 -19.04
CA ALA A 196 -0.72 -27.07 -20.41
C ALA A 196 0.70 -27.06 -21.01
N ALA A 197 1.52 -26.08 -20.64
CA ALA A 197 2.92 -26.00 -21.05
C ALA A 197 3.90 -26.79 -20.15
N GLY A 198 3.43 -27.41 -19.05
CA GLY A 198 4.29 -28.05 -18.06
C GLY A 198 5.30 -27.09 -17.41
N SER A 199 4.96 -25.81 -17.30
CA SER A 199 5.88 -24.73 -16.90
C SER A 199 5.62 -24.24 -15.48
N ASP A 200 6.66 -24.23 -14.65
CA ASP A 200 6.66 -23.70 -13.29
C ASP A 200 7.11 -22.23 -13.19
N VAL A 201 7.36 -21.57 -14.33
CA VAL A 201 7.97 -20.23 -14.37
C VAL A 201 7.16 -19.22 -13.54
N LEU A 202 5.83 -19.16 -13.73
CA LEU A 202 4.98 -18.22 -12.99
C LEU A 202 4.97 -18.49 -11.48
N LEU A 203 5.18 -19.73 -11.06
CA LEU A 203 5.28 -20.08 -9.65
C LEU A 203 6.52 -19.42 -9.03
N PHE A 204 7.66 -19.51 -9.71
CA PHE A 204 8.95 -19.04 -9.18
C PHE A 204 9.24 -17.56 -9.43
N ILE A 205 8.70 -16.93 -10.47
CA ILE A 205 8.93 -15.49 -10.71
C ILE A 205 7.89 -14.59 -10.05
N TRP A 206 6.74 -15.14 -9.66
CA TRP A 206 5.60 -14.35 -9.18
C TRP A 206 4.98 -14.88 -7.90
N VAL A 207 4.40 -16.09 -7.89
CA VAL A 207 3.57 -16.57 -6.76
C VAL A 207 4.40 -16.80 -5.50
N ILE A 208 5.46 -17.61 -5.56
CA ILE A 208 6.34 -17.88 -4.42
C ILE A 208 7.02 -16.59 -3.93
N PRO A 209 7.64 -15.77 -4.81
CA PRO A 209 8.17 -14.48 -4.40
C PRO A 209 7.16 -13.60 -3.69
N ALA A 210 5.94 -13.43 -4.21
CA ALA A 210 4.92 -12.58 -3.57
C ALA A 210 4.59 -13.06 -2.15
N VAL A 211 4.48 -14.38 -1.94
CA VAL A 211 4.25 -14.96 -0.60
C VAL A 211 5.44 -14.68 0.33
N VAL A 212 6.66 -14.94 -0.13
CA VAL A 212 7.90 -14.73 0.67
C VAL A 212 8.19 -13.24 0.93
N GLY A 213 7.78 -12.35 0.02
CA GLY A 213 7.92 -10.91 0.17
C GLY A 213 6.91 -10.30 1.13
N GLN A 214 5.77 -10.97 1.35
CA GLN A 214 4.66 -10.40 2.10
C GLN A 214 4.99 -9.99 3.54
N PRO A 215 5.83 -10.72 4.30
CA PRO A 215 6.27 -10.26 5.61
C PRO A 215 6.88 -8.87 5.65
N PHE A 216 7.60 -8.47 4.60
CA PHE A 216 8.18 -7.14 4.52
C PHE A 216 7.10 -6.05 4.39
N LEU A 217 6.07 -6.31 3.56
CA LEU A 217 4.94 -5.38 3.44
C LEU A 217 4.12 -5.33 4.74
N ARG A 218 3.91 -6.46 5.43
CA ARG A 218 3.18 -6.48 6.70
C ARG A 218 3.91 -5.72 7.81
N LEU A 219 5.22 -5.90 7.90
CA LEU A 219 6.06 -5.11 8.81
C LEU A 219 5.99 -3.62 8.46
N TYR A 220 6.01 -3.29 7.18
CA TYR A 220 5.93 -1.92 6.69
C TYR A 220 4.58 -1.26 7.07
N LEU A 221 3.44 -1.86 6.69
CA LEU A 221 2.10 -1.31 6.91
C LEU A 221 1.70 -1.29 8.40
N LEU A 222 2.16 -2.24 9.21
CA LEU A 222 1.87 -2.21 10.65
C LEU A 222 2.45 -0.95 11.31
N ALA A 223 3.56 -0.41 10.78
CA ALA A 223 4.20 0.79 11.30
C ALA A 223 3.43 2.09 10.98
N GLU A 224 2.47 2.08 10.07
CA GLU A 224 1.72 3.30 9.68
C GLU A 224 0.69 3.71 10.72
N HIS A 225 -0.08 2.74 11.21
CA HIS A 225 -1.20 2.98 12.13
C HIS A 225 -1.12 2.16 13.41
N GLY A 226 -0.24 1.16 13.50
CA GLY A 226 -0.11 0.31 14.68
C GLY A 226 0.18 1.16 15.92
N ARG A 227 -0.67 1.03 16.95
CA ARG A 227 -0.61 1.78 18.22
C ARG A 227 -0.73 3.31 18.07
N CYS A 228 -1.25 3.82 16.96
CA CYS A 228 -1.62 5.24 16.90
C CYS A 228 -3.00 5.46 17.55
N PRO A 229 -3.29 6.67 18.07
CA PRO A 229 -4.54 6.94 18.78
C PRO A 229 -5.77 6.95 17.87
N PHE A 230 -6.93 6.61 18.44
CA PHE A 230 -8.25 6.70 17.78
C PHE A 230 -8.80 8.12 17.84
N VAL A 231 -8.14 9.04 17.12
CA VAL A 231 -8.50 10.46 17.05
C VAL A 231 -8.61 10.94 15.61
N ALA A 232 -9.32 12.04 15.38
CA ALA A 232 -9.54 12.58 14.04
C ALA A 232 -8.30 13.31 13.45
N ASN A 233 -7.32 13.67 14.27
CA ASN A 233 -6.14 14.41 13.82
C ASN A 233 -5.16 13.47 13.09
N MET A 234 -4.99 13.70 11.78
CA MET A 234 -4.13 12.88 10.92
C MET A 234 -2.64 12.95 11.29
N LEU A 235 -2.19 14.01 11.97
CA LEU A 235 -0.79 14.13 12.43
C LEU A 235 -0.50 13.30 13.70
N GLU A 236 -1.56 12.78 14.33
CA GLU A 236 -1.51 11.99 15.56
C GLU A 236 -1.94 10.54 15.34
N ASN A 237 -2.99 10.32 14.56
CA ASN A 237 -3.56 8.98 14.31
C ASN A 237 -2.77 8.15 13.26
N THR A 238 -1.80 8.78 12.61
CA THR A 238 -0.99 8.23 11.52
C THR A 238 0.48 8.54 11.77
N ARG A 239 1.38 7.63 11.38
CA ARG A 239 2.82 7.72 11.66
C ARG A 239 3.66 7.97 10.42
N THR A 240 4.54 8.97 10.49
CA THR A 240 5.69 9.09 9.58
C THR A 240 6.85 8.23 10.08
N THR A 241 7.37 7.33 9.25
CA THR A 241 8.51 6.47 9.60
C THR A 241 9.75 6.88 8.84
N TYR A 242 10.75 7.42 9.55
CA TYR A 242 12.02 7.83 8.94
C TYR A 242 12.82 6.60 8.50
N THR A 243 13.24 6.59 7.23
CA THR A 243 13.92 5.44 6.62
C THR A 243 14.95 5.87 5.58
N ASN A 244 15.64 4.91 4.96
CA ASN A 244 16.66 5.16 3.95
C ASN A 244 16.06 5.44 2.55
N ARG A 245 16.92 5.86 1.61
CA ARG A 245 16.51 6.20 0.24
C ARG A 245 15.93 5.02 -0.54
N LEU A 246 16.41 3.80 -0.30
CA LEU A 246 15.95 2.60 -1.00
C LEU A 246 14.50 2.27 -0.61
N VAL A 247 14.19 2.26 0.69
CA VAL A 247 12.82 2.04 1.17
C VAL A 247 11.89 3.16 0.70
N ARG A 248 12.31 4.43 0.75
CA ARG A 248 11.51 5.53 0.20
C ARG A 248 11.30 5.40 -1.31
N TRP A 249 12.27 4.87 -2.04
CA TRP A 249 12.15 4.67 -3.48
C TRP A 249 11.13 3.59 -3.81
N ILE A 250 11.27 2.40 -3.23
CA ILE A 250 10.38 1.26 -3.50
C ILE A 250 8.96 1.49 -2.98
N ALA A 251 8.82 2.21 -1.86
CA ALA A 251 7.54 2.52 -1.24
C ALA A 251 6.92 3.82 -1.75
N TRP A 252 7.38 4.34 -2.91
CA TRP A 252 6.80 5.54 -3.51
C TRP A 252 6.69 6.72 -2.53
N ASN A 253 7.75 6.99 -1.74
CA ASN A 253 7.78 8.01 -0.69
C ASN A 253 6.65 7.93 0.37
N MET A 254 5.84 6.88 0.35
CA MET A 254 4.75 6.68 1.30
C MET A 254 5.17 6.59 2.79
N PRO A 255 6.45 6.34 3.18
CA PRO A 255 6.84 6.50 4.59
C PRO A 255 6.55 7.88 5.21
N TYR A 256 6.34 8.92 4.37
CA TYR A 256 5.70 10.19 4.75
C TYR A 256 4.17 10.03 4.86
N HIS A 257 3.74 9.08 5.69
CA HIS A 257 2.36 8.61 5.69
C HIS A 257 1.41 9.55 6.43
N ALA A 258 1.86 10.18 7.52
CA ALA A 258 1.03 11.18 8.21
C ALA A 258 0.78 12.40 7.32
N GLU A 259 1.78 12.80 6.54
CA GLU A 259 1.66 13.83 5.51
C GLU A 259 0.67 13.43 4.44
N HIS A 260 0.77 12.18 3.95
CA HIS A 260 -0.17 11.63 2.98
C HIS A 260 -1.61 11.65 3.50
N HIS A 261 -1.86 11.19 4.73
CA HIS A 261 -3.19 11.24 5.35
C HIS A 261 -3.69 12.67 5.60
N ALA A 262 -2.78 13.57 5.99
CA ALA A 262 -3.11 14.97 6.18
C ALA A 262 -3.50 15.65 4.86
N TYR A 263 -2.80 15.35 3.75
CA TYR A 263 -3.04 15.99 2.45
C TYR A 263 -2.89 15.02 1.25
N PRO A 264 -3.85 14.10 1.04
CA PRO A 264 -3.70 12.97 0.10
C PRO A 264 -3.66 13.36 -1.39
N VAL A 265 -3.83 14.65 -1.70
CA VAL A 265 -3.66 15.18 -3.07
C VAL A 265 -2.21 15.54 -3.40
N VAL A 266 -1.31 15.55 -2.41
CA VAL A 266 0.13 15.76 -2.62
C VAL A 266 0.69 14.49 -3.28
N PRO A 267 1.24 14.56 -4.50
CA PRO A 267 1.78 13.39 -5.15
C PRO A 267 3.07 12.93 -4.47
N PHE A 268 3.36 11.64 -4.54
CA PHE A 268 4.53 11.05 -3.88
C PHE A 268 5.86 11.81 -4.03
N HIS A 269 6.13 12.40 -5.20
CA HIS A 269 7.38 13.08 -5.48
C HIS A 269 7.48 14.46 -4.80
N LYS A 270 6.36 14.98 -4.30
CA LYS A 270 6.24 16.20 -3.50
C LYS A 270 6.12 15.94 -2.00
N LEU A 271 5.87 14.71 -1.56
CA LEU A 271 5.84 14.36 -0.12
C LEU A 271 7.11 14.78 0.65
N PRO A 272 8.35 14.67 0.12
CA PRO A 272 9.53 15.18 0.83
C PRO A 272 9.51 16.71 1.05
N GLU A 273 8.95 17.45 0.09
CA GLU A 273 8.78 18.91 0.18
C GLU A 273 7.70 19.24 1.22
N PHE A 274 6.58 18.52 1.20
CA PHE A 274 5.53 18.70 2.21
C PHE A 274 6.01 18.32 3.61
N HIS A 275 6.81 17.25 3.74
CA HIS A 275 7.42 16.85 4.99
C HIS A 275 8.25 17.98 5.61
N ALA A 276 9.01 18.74 4.82
CA ALA A 276 9.80 19.86 5.34
C ALA A 276 8.92 20.94 6.02
N LEU A 277 7.68 21.12 5.55
CA LEU A 277 6.71 22.05 6.12
C LEU A 277 5.92 21.44 7.29
N ALA A 278 5.61 20.15 7.21
CA ALA A 278 4.78 19.45 8.17
C ALA A 278 5.55 18.92 9.40
N ARG A 279 6.87 18.68 9.29
CA ARG A 279 7.67 17.93 10.26
C ARG A 279 7.55 18.45 11.69
N ALA A 280 7.49 19.76 11.89
CA ALA A 280 7.37 20.38 13.21
C ALA A 280 6.01 20.12 13.88
N HIS A 281 5.01 19.69 13.11
CA HIS A 281 3.64 19.46 13.57
C HIS A 281 3.29 17.96 13.71
N LEU A 282 4.16 17.06 13.24
CA LEU A 282 3.97 15.62 13.37
C LEU A 282 3.99 15.20 14.83
N GLN A 283 2.93 14.52 15.29
CA GLN A 283 2.83 14.08 16.69
C GLN A 283 3.27 12.63 16.88
N VAL A 284 3.12 11.79 15.85
CA VAL A 284 3.55 10.40 15.88
C VAL A 284 4.55 10.13 14.76
N THR A 285 5.79 9.85 15.15
CA THR A 285 6.88 9.49 14.22
C THR A 285 7.70 8.34 14.78
N GLU A 286 8.47 7.67 13.92
CA GLU A 286 9.44 6.66 14.37
C GLU A 286 10.72 6.66 13.53
N ASN A 287 11.85 6.42 14.19
CA ASN A 287 13.17 6.35 13.57
C ASN A 287 13.46 4.93 13.07
N GLY A 288 12.73 4.53 12.03
CA GLY A 288 12.91 3.28 11.29
C GLY A 288 12.04 2.13 11.76
N TYR A 289 11.70 1.24 10.81
CA TYR A 289 10.83 0.09 11.03
C TYR A 289 11.34 -0.88 12.10
N ARG A 290 12.66 -1.08 12.20
CA ARG A 290 13.26 -1.93 13.25
C ARG A 290 12.92 -1.41 14.65
N ARG A 291 13.02 -0.11 14.88
CA ARG A 291 12.74 0.52 16.18
C ARG A 291 11.25 0.45 16.50
N PHE A 292 10.39 0.70 15.51
CA PHE A 292 8.94 0.49 15.63
C PHE A 292 8.62 -0.93 16.12
N HIS A 293 9.10 -1.95 15.42
CA HIS A 293 8.79 -3.35 15.74
C HIS A 293 9.38 -3.81 17.07
N ALA A 294 10.58 -3.33 17.43
CA ALA A 294 11.16 -3.61 18.74
C ALA A 294 10.28 -3.08 19.87
N ARG A 295 9.73 -1.86 19.74
CA ARG A 295 8.80 -1.27 20.72
C ARG A 295 7.45 -1.99 20.72
N TYR A 296 6.92 -2.31 19.54
CA TYR A 296 5.66 -3.04 19.42
C TYR A 296 5.75 -4.39 20.14
N LEU A 297 6.83 -5.15 19.89
CA LEU A 297 7.07 -6.45 20.53
C LEU A 297 7.33 -6.35 22.03
N ALA A 298 8.03 -5.30 22.49
CA ALA A 298 8.22 -5.08 23.93
C ALA A 298 6.88 -4.89 24.65
N HIS A 299 5.94 -4.17 24.03
CA HIS A 299 4.59 -3.99 24.57
C HIS A 299 3.76 -5.28 24.57
N LEU A 300 3.99 -6.20 23.62
CA LEU A 300 3.32 -7.51 23.62
C LEU A 300 3.86 -8.50 24.68
N ARG A 301 4.99 -8.19 25.31
CA ARG A 301 5.66 -9.03 26.31
C ARG A 301 5.42 -8.57 27.75
N GLY A 302 4.96 -7.34 27.93
CA GLY A 302 4.59 -6.75 29.23
C GLY A 302 3.09 -6.61 29.36
#